data_AF-A0A2E3SN96-F1
#
_entry.id   AF-A0A2E3SN96-F1
#
_cell.length_a   1.000
_cell.length_b   1.000
_cell.length_c   1.000
_cell.angle_alpha   90.00
_cell.angle_beta   90.00
_cell.angle_gamma   90.00
#
_symmetry.space_group_name_H-M   'P 1'
#
loop_
_entity.id
_entity.type
_entity.pdbx_description
1 polymer ?
#
loop_
_entity_poly.entity_id
_entity_poly.type
_entity_poly.pdbx_seq_one_letter_code
_entity_poly.pdbx_strand_id
1 'polypeptide(L)'
;MFKGKLCIVICLVLILCIPQDAWAKKKKKRDKAKKEQVSTREHSPHKATIRSLIIPGWGQAYNKKYWKIPIVYAGLGTFGYMAFSNRAEYQRYKTAYEYVLAGEEGDPPNAYAERYSQSQLQTGQELYQRNMELSFILMGLWYLINVIDATVDAHLFQFEVSDDLSFQVEPDFLYQPQFNNHTTGIKVRINLPFKAK
;
A
#
# COMPACT_ATOMS: atom_id res chain seq x y z
N MET A 1 42.76 -29.24 4.78
CA MET A 1 41.33 -28.87 4.81
C MET A 1 40.82 -28.37 6.19
N PHE A 2 41.68 -28.12 7.18
CA PHE A 2 41.26 -27.75 8.55
C PHE A 2 41.38 -26.25 8.91
N LYS A 3 42.17 -25.46 8.16
CA LYS A 3 42.39 -24.03 8.46
C LYS A 3 41.15 -23.14 8.21
N GLY A 4 40.30 -23.48 7.23
CA GLY A 4 39.10 -22.70 6.91
C GLY A 4 37.95 -22.86 7.92
N LYS A 5 37.82 -24.04 8.54
CA LYS A 5 36.76 -24.33 9.52
C LYS A 5 37.03 -23.65 10.88
N LEU A 6 38.31 -23.50 11.26
CA LEU A 6 38.71 -22.82 12.49
C LEU A 6 38.43 -21.31 12.43
N CYS A 7 38.63 -20.68 11.26
CA CYS A 7 38.38 -19.26 11.06
C CYS A 7 36.88 -18.91 11.15
N ILE A 8 36.01 -19.78 10.63
CA ILE A 8 34.54 -19.59 10.66
C ILE A 8 34.01 -19.71 12.10
N VAL A 9 34.54 -20.64 12.89
CA VAL A 9 34.15 -20.81 14.30
C VAL A 9 34.61 -19.63 15.15
N ILE A 10 35.83 -19.10 14.92
CA ILE A 10 36.32 -17.90 15.63
C ILE A 10 35.49 -16.66 15.27
N CYS A 11 35.12 -16.48 14.00
CA CYS A 11 34.22 -15.40 13.59
C CYS A 11 32.82 -15.51 14.21
N LEU A 12 32.25 -16.71 14.33
CA LEU A 12 30.94 -16.93 14.96
C LEU A 12 30.97 -16.65 16.47
N VAL A 13 32.04 -17.01 17.18
CA VAL A 13 32.20 -16.73 18.62
C VAL A 13 32.40 -15.23 18.86
N LEU A 14 33.12 -14.52 17.98
CA LEU A 14 33.28 -13.06 18.07
C LEU A 14 31.98 -12.30 17.79
N ILE A 15 31.08 -12.83 16.96
CA ILE A 15 29.75 -12.24 16.71
C ILE A 15 28.82 -12.39 17.92
N LEU A 16 28.96 -13.46 18.72
CA LEU A 16 28.18 -13.69 19.95
C LEU A 16 28.65 -12.86 21.16
N CYS A 17 29.87 -12.31 21.12
CA CYS A 17 30.46 -11.54 22.23
C CYS A 17 30.25 -10.02 22.11
N ILE A 18 29.49 -9.55 21.12
CA ILE A 18 29.15 -8.14 20.99
C ILE A 18 28.16 -7.78 22.11
N PRO A 19 28.46 -6.80 22.99
CA PRO A 19 27.57 -6.43 24.09
C PRO A 19 26.24 -5.90 23.53
N GLN A 20 25.18 -6.69 23.68
CA GLN A 20 23.83 -6.41 23.16
C GLN A 20 23.22 -5.14 23.81
N ASP A 21 23.74 -4.73 24.96
CA ASP A 21 23.32 -3.56 25.73
C ASP A 21 23.54 -2.24 24.96
N ALA A 22 24.58 -2.18 24.11
CA ALA A 22 24.89 -1.00 23.32
C ALA A 22 23.84 -0.77 22.22
N TRP A 23 23.34 -1.85 21.61
CA TRP A 23 22.29 -1.82 20.60
C TRP A 23 20.92 -1.48 21.22
N ALA A 24 20.63 -2.03 22.40
CA ALA A 24 19.40 -1.73 23.14
C ALA A 24 19.33 -0.26 23.59
N LYS A 25 20.45 0.31 24.07
CA LYS A 25 20.54 1.74 24.43
C LYS A 25 20.40 2.66 23.21
N LYS A 26 20.98 2.29 22.06
CA LYS A 26 20.88 3.05 20.81
C LYS A 26 19.47 3.02 20.23
N LYS A 27 18.76 1.88 20.34
CA LYS A 27 17.35 1.73 19.97
C LYS A 27 16.44 2.60 20.84
N LYS A 28 16.58 2.54 22.18
CA LYS A 28 15.83 3.40 23.12
C LYS A 28 16.01 4.90 22.87
N LYS A 29 17.23 5.35 22.53
CA LYS A 29 17.47 6.77 22.16
C LYS A 29 16.81 7.16 20.84
N ARG A 30 16.86 6.30 19.81
CA ARG A 30 16.12 6.49 18.55
C ARG A 30 14.61 6.55 18.77
N ASP A 31 14.09 5.67 19.61
CA ASP A 31 12.65 5.60 19.90
C ASP A 31 12.18 6.81 20.71
N LYS A 32 12.97 7.29 21.69
CA LYS A 32 12.70 8.56 22.40
C LYS A 32 12.75 9.78 21.48
N ALA A 33 13.78 9.91 20.65
CA ALA A 33 13.89 11.03 19.70
C ALA A 33 12.74 11.01 18.66
N LYS A 34 12.28 9.82 18.25
CA LYS A 34 11.11 9.64 17.39
C LYS A 34 9.81 9.97 18.11
N LYS A 35 9.66 9.64 19.40
CA LYS A 35 8.47 9.94 20.22
C LYS A 35 8.36 11.45 20.50
N GLU A 36 9.48 12.12 20.69
CA GLU A 36 9.55 13.56 20.96
C GLU A 36 9.30 14.40 19.69
N GLN A 37 9.75 13.95 18.51
CA GLN A 37 9.42 14.59 17.23
C GLN A 37 7.96 14.36 16.76
N VAL A 38 7.27 13.35 17.27
CA VAL A 38 5.87 13.06 16.90
C VAL A 38 4.88 13.90 17.72
N SER A 39 5.30 14.43 18.88
CA SER A 39 4.44 15.18 19.81
C SER A 39 4.10 16.62 19.38
N THR A 40 4.72 17.17 18.33
CA THR A 40 4.54 18.59 17.93
C THR A 40 3.98 18.79 16.53
N ARG A 41 3.57 17.72 15.84
CA ARG A 41 2.86 17.84 14.56
C ARG A 41 1.38 17.59 14.76
N GLU A 42 0.68 18.67 15.07
CA GLU A 42 -0.77 18.77 15.01
C GLU A 42 -1.24 18.40 13.59
N HIS A 43 -1.59 17.12 13.41
CA HIS A 43 -1.92 16.55 12.12
C HIS A 43 -3.41 16.77 11.86
N SER A 44 -3.74 17.81 11.09
CA SER A 44 -5.12 18.09 10.67
C SER A 44 -5.62 16.99 9.73
N PRO A 45 -6.54 16.10 10.16
CA PRO A 45 -6.99 14.94 9.37
C PRO A 45 -7.70 15.37 8.07
N HIS A 46 -8.39 16.51 8.12
CA HIS A 46 -9.16 17.06 7.01
C HIS A 46 -8.31 17.45 5.80
N LYS A 47 -7.08 17.96 6.02
CA LYS A 47 -6.19 18.38 4.92
C LYS A 47 -5.52 17.18 4.22
N ALA A 48 -5.37 16.06 4.91
CA ALA A 48 -4.82 14.82 4.36
C ALA A 48 -5.82 14.08 3.48
N THR A 49 -7.09 14.07 3.88
CA THR A 49 -8.19 13.51 3.07
C THR A 49 -8.37 14.28 1.77
N ILE A 50 -8.40 15.62 1.83
CA ILE A 50 -8.56 16.47 0.64
C ILE A 50 -7.36 16.34 -0.33
N ARG A 51 -6.13 16.26 0.18
CA ARG A 51 -4.94 16.05 -0.68
C ARG A 51 -4.84 14.62 -1.23
N SER A 52 -5.52 13.65 -0.62
CA SER A 52 -5.55 12.25 -1.07
C SER A 52 -6.52 11.97 -2.22
N LEU A 53 -7.47 12.88 -2.49
CA LEU A 53 -8.45 12.72 -3.57
C LEU A 53 -7.92 13.05 -4.97
N ILE A 54 -6.78 13.75 -5.07
CA ILE A 54 -6.30 14.33 -6.33
C ILE A 54 -5.33 13.40 -7.07
N ILE A 55 -4.59 12.55 -6.35
CA ILE A 55 -3.64 11.59 -6.95
C ILE A 55 -3.94 10.19 -6.42
N PRO A 56 -4.26 9.20 -7.29
CA PRO A 56 -4.46 7.83 -6.86
C PRO A 56 -3.23 7.31 -6.10
N GLY A 57 -3.44 6.85 -4.88
CA GLY A 57 -2.36 6.34 -4.00
C GLY A 57 -1.78 7.34 -2.98
N TRP A 58 -2.16 8.63 -3.02
CA TRP A 58 -1.65 9.62 -2.05
C TRP A 58 -2.13 9.34 -0.61
N GLY A 59 -3.34 8.79 -0.46
CA GLY A 59 -3.86 8.33 0.85
C GLY A 59 -3.08 7.14 1.42
N GLN A 60 -2.59 6.23 0.58
CA GLN A 60 -1.75 5.11 1.02
C GLN A 60 -0.33 5.55 1.41
N ALA A 61 0.22 6.54 0.70
CA ALA A 61 1.49 7.18 1.07
C ALA A 61 1.39 7.91 2.42
N TYR A 62 0.26 8.57 2.68
CA TYR A 62 -0.02 9.20 3.98
C TYR A 62 -0.14 8.17 5.10
N ASN A 63 -0.76 7.00 4.81
CA ASN A 63 -0.90 5.91 5.76
C ASN A 63 0.34 5.02 5.93
N LYS A 64 1.48 5.39 5.33
CA LYS A 64 2.75 4.61 5.29
C LYS A 64 2.61 3.18 4.73
N LYS A 65 1.48 2.84 4.10
CA LYS A 65 1.22 1.53 3.49
C LYS A 65 1.67 1.54 2.03
N TYR A 66 2.95 1.82 1.79
CA TYR A 66 3.52 1.97 0.43
C TYR A 66 3.43 0.69 -0.42
N TRP A 67 3.32 -0.47 0.22
CA TRP A 67 3.32 -1.75 -0.48
C TRP A 67 2.09 -1.97 -1.36
N LYS A 68 0.95 -1.29 -1.10
CA LYS A 68 -0.23 -1.41 -1.99
C LYS A 68 -0.19 -0.44 -3.18
N ILE A 69 0.68 0.56 -3.19
CA ILE A 69 0.83 1.52 -4.31
C ILE A 69 1.18 0.81 -5.63
N PRO A 70 2.14 -0.13 -5.68
CA PRO A 70 2.41 -0.90 -6.89
C PRO A 70 1.18 -1.64 -7.43
N ILE A 71 0.31 -2.14 -6.55
CA ILE A 71 -0.91 -2.86 -6.94
C ILE A 71 -1.90 -1.89 -7.59
N VAL A 72 -2.12 -0.73 -6.98
CA VAL A 72 -3.00 0.33 -7.52
C VAL A 72 -2.57 0.71 -8.93
N TYR A 73 -1.28 1.01 -9.11
CA TYR A 73 -0.71 1.41 -10.39
C TYR A 73 -0.66 0.25 -11.40
N ALA A 74 -0.46 -0.99 -10.96
CA ALA A 74 -0.53 -2.15 -11.84
C ALA A 74 -1.93 -2.33 -12.42
N GLY A 75 -2.99 -2.18 -11.61
CA GLY A 75 -4.35 -2.25 -12.12
C GLY A 75 -4.70 -1.09 -13.04
N LEU A 76 -4.35 0.16 -12.66
CA LEU A 76 -4.54 1.33 -13.54
C LEU A 76 -3.77 1.19 -14.85
N GLY A 77 -2.52 0.70 -14.80
CA GLY A 77 -1.70 0.46 -15.97
C GLY A 77 -2.28 -0.63 -16.88
N THR A 78 -2.80 -1.71 -16.29
CA THR A 78 -3.43 -2.82 -17.04
C THR A 78 -4.67 -2.34 -17.78
N PHE A 79 -5.63 -1.74 -17.08
CA PHE A 79 -6.86 -1.27 -17.71
C PHE A 79 -6.61 -0.09 -18.66
N GLY A 80 -5.65 0.78 -18.33
CA GLY A 80 -5.20 1.85 -19.22
C GLY A 80 -4.63 1.28 -20.53
N TYR A 81 -3.72 0.31 -20.46
CA TYR A 81 -3.15 -0.35 -21.63
C TYR A 81 -4.23 -1.02 -22.48
N MET A 82 -5.19 -1.71 -21.86
CA MET A 82 -6.32 -2.30 -22.57
C MET A 82 -7.19 -1.22 -23.23
N ALA A 83 -7.48 -0.11 -22.56
CA ALA A 83 -8.27 0.97 -23.13
C ALA A 83 -7.58 1.62 -24.35
N PHE A 84 -6.28 1.92 -24.25
CA PHE A 84 -5.53 2.54 -25.35
C PHE A 84 -5.31 1.58 -26.54
N SER A 85 -5.02 0.31 -26.28
CA SER A 85 -4.84 -0.68 -27.35
C SER A 85 -6.16 -0.94 -28.09
N ASN A 86 -7.28 -1.14 -27.38
CA ASN A 86 -8.60 -1.27 -28.00
C ASN A 86 -9.02 0.01 -28.74
N ARG A 87 -8.68 1.19 -28.21
CA ARG A 87 -8.92 2.46 -28.91
C ARG A 87 -8.15 2.56 -30.22
N ALA A 88 -6.88 2.15 -30.24
CA ALA A 88 -6.06 2.18 -31.44
C ALA A 88 -6.62 1.24 -32.52
N GLU A 89 -7.00 0.02 -32.15
CA GLU A 89 -7.66 -0.93 -33.06
C GLU A 89 -9.01 -0.40 -33.55
N TYR A 90 -9.84 0.14 -32.65
CA TYR A 90 -11.11 0.78 -33.03
C TYR A 90 -10.93 1.85 -34.12
N GLN A 91 -9.91 2.72 -33.99
CA GLN A 91 -9.64 3.75 -35.00
C GLN A 91 -9.19 3.15 -36.34
N ARG A 92 -8.41 2.07 -36.33
CA ARG A 92 -8.00 1.37 -37.56
C ARG A 92 -9.20 0.76 -38.29
N TYR A 93 -10.07 0.07 -37.56
CA TYR A 93 -11.31 -0.49 -38.12
C TYR A 93 -12.26 0.60 -38.61
N LYS A 94 -12.43 1.67 -37.83
CA LYS A 94 -13.29 2.81 -38.19
C LYS A 94 -12.83 3.49 -39.49
N THR A 95 -11.55 3.86 -39.57
CA THR A 95 -11.00 4.55 -40.76
C THR A 95 -11.03 3.67 -42.01
N ALA A 96 -10.77 2.37 -41.86
CA ALA A 96 -10.92 1.41 -42.95
C ALA A 96 -12.38 1.26 -43.40
N TYR A 97 -13.32 1.19 -42.45
CA TYR A 97 -14.75 1.08 -42.74
C TYR A 97 -15.27 2.31 -43.47
N GLU A 98 -14.89 3.52 -43.02
CA GLU A 98 -15.26 4.79 -43.66
C GLU A 98 -14.74 4.87 -45.10
N TYR A 99 -13.50 4.43 -45.35
CA TYR A 99 -12.91 4.37 -46.69
C TYR A 99 -13.67 3.41 -47.64
N VAL A 100 -13.94 2.18 -47.18
CA VAL A 100 -14.68 1.18 -47.97
C VAL A 100 -16.12 1.63 -48.22
N LEU A 101 -16.75 2.31 -47.25
CA LEU A 101 -18.11 2.83 -47.40
C LEU A 101 -18.19 4.01 -48.38
N ALA A 102 -17.17 4.87 -48.39
CA ALA A 102 -17.08 6.01 -49.30
C ALA A 102 -16.84 5.58 -50.76
N GLY A 103 -16.38 4.34 -50.99
CA GLY A 103 -16.06 3.85 -52.33
C GLY A 103 -14.89 4.60 -52.97
N GLU A 104 -13.96 5.09 -52.16
CA GLU A 104 -12.78 5.80 -52.64
C GLU A 104 -11.86 4.86 -53.44
N GLU A 105 -11.45 5.32 -54.62
CA GLU A 105 -10.44 4.66 -55.47
C GLU A 105 -9.09 5.37 -55.26
N GLY A 106 -8.43 5.11 -54.14
CA GLY A 106 -7.17 5.74 -53.76
C GLY A 106 -6.25 4.83 -52.93
N ASP A 107 -5.27 5.43 -52.26
CA ASP A 107 -4.41 4.70 -51.30
C ASP A 107 -5.19 4.44 -50.00
N PRO A 108 -5.27 3.18 -49.53
CA PRO A 108 -6.02 2.86 -48.32
C PRO A 108 -5.36 3.49 -47.08
N PRO A 109 -6.15 3.96 -46.09
CA PRO A 109 -5.61 4.60 -44.89
C PRO A 109 -4.83 3.63 -43.99
N ASN A 110 -5.11 2.33 -44.09
CA ASN A 110 -4.43 1.26 -43.38
C ASN A 110 -4.68 -0.10 -44.04
N ALA A 111 -3.91 -1.12 -43.65
CA ALA A 111 -4.00 -2.47 -44.20
C ALA A 111 -5.33 -3.21 -43.95
N TYR A 112 -6.21 -2.71 -43.07
CA TYR A 112 -7.49 -3.35 -42.79
C TYR A 112 -8.50 -3.10 -43.92
N ALA A 113 -8.39 -1.97 -44.62
CA ALA A 113 -9.30 -1.60 -45.71
C ALA A 113 -9.26 -2.62 -46.87
N GLU A 114 -8.09 -3.20 -47.15
CA GLU A 114 -7.93 -4.23 -48.19
C GLU A 114 -8.10 -5.66 -47.67
N ARG A 115 -7.80 -5.89 -46.39
CA ARG A 115 -7.75 -7.24 -45.80
C ARG A 115 -9.12 -7.78 -45.39
N TYR A 116 -10.09 -6.91 -45.10
CA TYR A 116 -11.37 -7.29 -44.53
C TYR A 116 -12.54 -6.77 -45.37
N SER A 117 -13.62 -7.54 -45.43
CA SER A 117 -14.87 -7.07 -46.06
C SER A 117 -15.55 -5.98 -45.23
N GLN A 118 -16.44 -5.20 -45.84
CA GLN A 118 -17.23 -4.18 -45.14
C GLN A 118 -17.93 -4.72 -43.88
N SER A 119 -18.52 -5.91 -43.93
CA SER A 119 -19.18 -6.56 -42.79
C SER A 119 -18.20 -6.99 -41.69
N GLN A 120 -17.01 -7.44 -42.05
CA GLN A 120 -15.95 -7.77 -41.10
C GLN A 120 -15.39 -6.51 -40.43
N LEU A 121 -15.25 -5.42 -41.19
CA LEU A 121 -14.80 -4.13 -40.68
C LEU A 121 -15.79 -3.56 -39.65
N GLN A 122 -17.08 -3.60 -39.94
CA GLN A 122 -18.13 -3.19 -39.01
C GLN A 122 -18.10 -4.03 -37.72
N THR A 123 -18.04 -5.36 -37.86
CA THR A 123 -17.99 -6.27 -36.70
C THR A 123 -16.76 -6.03 -35.84
N GLY A 124 -15.59 -5.83 -36.48
CA GLY A 124 -14.34 -5.50 -35.78
C GLY A 124 -14.44 -4.16 -35.05
N GLN A 125 -14.99 -3.14 -35.71
CA GLN A 125 -15.24 -1.83 -35.11
C GLN A 125 -16.10 -1.94 -33.85
N GLU A 126 -17.26 -2.59 -33.93
CA GLU A 126 -18.18 -2.77 -32.79
C GLU A 126 -17.53 -3.53 -31.63
N LEU A 127 -16.74 -4.57 -31.94
CA LEU A 127 -16.01 -5.34 -30.93
C LEU A 127 -14.99 -4.48 -30.17
N TYR A 128 -14.14 -3.74 -30.89
CA TYR A 128 -13.11 -2.91 -30.27
C TYR A 128 -13.69 -1.68 -29.59
N GLN A 129 -14.81 -1.14 -30.08
CA GLN A 129 -15.56 -0.09 -29.40
C GLN A 129 -16.03 -0.57 -28.03
N ARG A 130 -16.74 -1.71 -27.99
CA ARG A 130 -17.25 -2.27 -26.73
C ARG A 130 -16.13 -2.61 -25.76
N ASN A 131 -15.01 -3.17 -26.25
CA ASN A 131 -13.87 -3.50 -25.41
C ASN A 131 -13.16 -2.25 -24.85
N MET A 132 -13.05 -1.19 -25.64
CA MET A 132 -12.51 0.10 -25.19
C MET A 132 -13.41 0.71 -24.10
N GLU A 133 -14.72 0.77 -24.33
CA GLU A 133 -15.70 1.28 -23.37
C GLU A 133 -15.66 0.48 -22.06
N LEU A 134 -15.66 -0.86 -22.16
CA LEU A 134 -15.53 -1.76 -21.02
C LEU A 134 -14.20 -1.56 -20.28
N SER A 135 -13.09 -1.35 -20.99
CA SER A 135 -11.79 -1.07 -20.37
C SER A 135 -11.81 0.26 -19.59
N PHE A 136 -12.45 1.31 -20.11
CA PHE A 136 -12.63 2.56 -19.39
C PHE A 136 -13.51 2.41 -18.15
N ILE A 137 -14.60 1.64 -18.26
CA ILE A 137 -15.48 1.33 -17.11
C ILE A 137 -14.71 0.57 -16.03
N LEU A 138 -13.95 -0.47 -16.41
CA LEU A 138 -13.13 -1.24 -15.47
C LEU A 138 -12.04 -0.39 -14.83
N MET A 139 -11.40 0.51 -15.59
CA MET A 139 -10.42 1.45 -15.05
C MET A 139 -11.04 2.40 -14.03
N GLY A 140 -12.25 2.91 -14.31
CA GLY A 140 -13.01 3.73 -13.38
C GLY A 140 -13.43 2.97 -12.12
N LEU A 141 -13.92 1.73 -12.28
CA LEU A 141 -14.28 0.84 -11.18
C LEU A 141 -13.06 0.55 -10.29
N TRP A 142 -11.92 0.25 -10.90
CA TRP A 142 -10.66 0.05 -10.20
C TRP A 142 -10.28 1.30 -9.41
N TYR A 143 -10.37 2.48 -10.01
CA TYR A 143 -10.11 3.74 -9.31
C TYR A 143 -11.02 3.93 -8.09
N LEU A 144 -12.32 3.66 -8.23
CA LEU A 144 -13.29 3.76 -7.14
C LEU A 144 -12.96 2.79 -5.98
N ILE A 145 -12.64 1.53 -6.30
CA ILE A 145 -12.24 0.54 -5.29
C ILE A 145 -11.01 1.03 -4.51
N ASN A 146 -10.02 1.61 -5.20
CA ASN A 146 -8.83 2.15 -4.55
C ASN A 146 -9.13 3.33 -3.61
N VAL A 147 -10.07 4.21 -3.99
CA VAL A 147 -10.52 5.32 -3.14
C VAL A 147 -11.24 4.79 -1.90
N ILE A 148 -12.11 3.79 -2.04
CA ILE A 148 -12.82 3.17 -0.92
C ILE A 148 -11.83 2.50 0.04
N ASP A 149 -10.87 1.70 -0.45
CA ASP A 149 -9.85 1.04 0.39
C ASP A 149 -9.05 2.07 1.21
N ALA A 150 -8.60 3.15 0.58
CA ALA A 150 -7.90 4.23 1.26
C ALA A 150 -8.77 4.97 2.29
N THR A 151 -10.06 5.13 2.00
CA THR A 151 -11.01 5.81 2.89
C THR A 151 -11.32 4.96 4.12
N VAL A 152 -11.54 3.65 3.95
CA VAL A 152 -11.75 2.70 5.05
C VAL A 152 -10.49 2.63 5.94
N ASP A 153 -9.31 2.51 5.32
CA ASP A 153 -8.03 2.51 6.03
C ASP A 153 -7.82 3.80 6.85
N ALA A 154 -8.22 4.96 6.32
CA ALA A 154 -8.08 6.25 7.00
C ALA A 154 -9.07 6.41 8.18
N HIS A 155 -10.31 5.90 8.05
CA HIS A 155 -11.26 5.89 9.16
C HIS A 155 -10.82 4.95 10.27
N LEU A 156 -10.28 3.77 9.94
CA LEU A 156 -9.76 2.83 10.93
C LEU A 156 -8.50 3.35 11.64
N PHE A 157 -7.67 4.14 10.95
CA PHE A 157 -6.47 4.75 11.57
C PHE A 157 -6.80 5.72 12.71
N GLN A 158 -8.03 6.26 12.78
CA GLN A 158 -8.48 7.07 13.92
C GLN A 158 -8.82 6.22 15.16
N PHE A 159 -8.97 4.90 14.99
CA PHE A 159 -9.31 3.95 16.05
C PHE A 159 -8.11 3.13 16.56
N GLU A 160 -6.92 3.22 15.93
CA GLU A 160 -5.69 2.67 16.51
C GLU A 160 -5.21 3.55 17.68
N VAL A 161 -5.79 3.26 18.84
CA VAL A 161 -5.17 3.07 20.16
C VAL A 161 -3.80 3.71 20.32
N SER A 162 -3.73 4.72 21.19
CA SER A 162 -2.49 5.15 21.82
C SER A 162 -1.78 3.95 22.47
N ASP A 163 -0.54 3.65 22.08
CA ASP A 163 0.37 2.63 22.64
C ASP A 163 0.70 2.80 24.15
N ASP A 164 -0.07 3.56 24.93
CA ASP A 164 0.08 3.65 26.37
C ASP A 164 -0.77 2.62 27.12
N LEU A 165 -0.84 1.40 26.58
CA LEU A 165 -1.11 0.24 27.42
C LEU A 165 0.20 -0.13 28.13
N SER A 166 0.58 0.67 29.11
CA SER A 166 1.77 0.42 29.92
C SER A 166 1.49 -0.71 30.91
N PHE A 167 2.01 -1.90 30.58
CA PHE A 167 2.05 -3.04 31.49
C PHE A 167 3.22 -2.85 32.46
N GLN A 168 2.93 -2.40 33.68
CA GLN A 168 3.94 -2.22 34.72
C GLN A 168 3.89 -3.43 35.66
N VAL A 169 4.92 -4.28 35.58
CA VAL A 169 5.14 -5.39 36.51
C VAL A 169 6.26 -4.99 37.45
N GLU A 170 5.95 -4.85 38.73
CA GLU A 170 6.92 -4.54 39.77
C GLU A 170 6.94 -5.71 40.78
N PRO A 171 8.12 -6.22 41.16
CA PRO A 171 8.23 -7.17 42.26
C PRO A 171 7.83 -6.48 43.56
N ASP A 172 6.92 -7.09 44.32
CA ASP A 172 6.41 -6.54 45.59
C ASP A 172 6.94 -7.38 46.75
N PHE A 173 7.59 -6.72 47.71
CA PHE A 173 8.12 -7.32 48.92
C PHE A 173 7.28 -6.85 50.11
N LEU A 174 6.22 -7.61 50.41
CA LEU A 174 5.34 -7.29 51.52
C LEU A 174 5.92 -7.90 52.79
N TYR A 175 6.41 -7.05 53.69
CA TYR A 175 6.81 -7.44 55.04
C TYR A 175 5.56 -7.50 55.93
N GLN A 176 5.19 -8.70 56.37
CA GLN A 176 4.05 -8.90 57.27
C GLN A 176 4.55 -9.05 58.71
N PRO A 177 4.48 -7.99 59.54
CA PRO A 177 5.11 -7.96 60.86
C PRO A 177 4.51 -8.95 61.87
N GLN A 178 3.33 -9.51 61.60
CA GLN A 178 2.62 -10.39 62.54
C GLN A 178 3.09 -11.85 62.54
N PHE A 179 3.75 -12.32 61.47
CA PHE A 179 4.20 -13.72 61.35
C PHE A 179 5.70 -13.87 61.10
N ASN A 180 6.47 -12.78 61.18
CA ASN A 180 7.91 -12.73 60.86
C ASN A 180 8.29 -13.48 59.56
N ASN A 181 7.40 -13.44 58.58
CA ASN A 181 7.53 -14.14 57.31
C ASN A 181 7.65 -13.13 56.17
N HIS A 182 8.53 -13.42 55.21
CA HIS A 182 8.69 -12.64 53.99
C HIS A 182 7.87 -13.28 52.88
N THR A 183 6.87 -12.55 52.37
CA THR A 183 6.06 -13.01 51.23
C THR A 183 6.48 -12.22 49.99
N THR A 184 7.04 -12.93 49.00
CA THR A 184 7.36 -12.35 47.70
C THR A 184 6.14 -12.42 46.78
N GLY A 185 5.67 -11.28 46.30
CA GLY A 185 4.54 -11.18 45.37
C GLY A 185 4.91 -10.48 44.08
N ILE A 186 4.06 -10.60 43.07
CA ILE A 186 4.16 -9.82 41.82
C ILE A 186 2.99 -8.85 41.80
N LYS A 187 3.29 -7.55 41.71
CA LYS A 187 2.26 -6.52 41.55
C LYS A 187 2.15 -6.15 40.09
N VAL A 188 0.95 -6.33 39.54
CA VAL A 188 0.63 -5.98 38.15
C VAL A 188 -0.27 -4.76 38.16
N ARG A 189 0.15 -3.68 37.50
CA ARG A 189 -0.68 -2.48 37.27
C ARG A 189 -0.96 -2.33 35.78
N ILE A 190 -2.24 -2.19 35.45
CA ILE A 190 -2.71 -1.96 34.08
C ILE A 190 -3.36 -0.57 34.05
N ASN A 191 -2.77 0.36 33.30
CA ASN A 191 -3.38 1.66 33.03
C ASN A 191 -4.14 1.59 31.69
N LEU A 192 -5.43 1.95 31.71
CA LEU A 192 -6.27 1.98 30.51
C LEU A 192 -6.55 3.44 30.10
N PRO A 193 -6.19 3.84 28.87
CA PRO A 193 -6.49 5.18 28.36
C PRO A 193 -7.87 5.19 27.70
N PHE A 194 -8.96 5.16 28.48
CA PHE A 194 -10.28 5.44 27.93
C PHE A 194 -10.57 6.94 27.99
N LYS A 195 -10.57 7.61 26.84
CA LYS A 195 -11.06 8.97 26.68
C LYS A 195 -12.37 8.90 25.90
N ALA A 196 -13.49 8.80 26.61
CA ALA A 196 -14.81 8.97 26.01
C ALA A 196 -15.00 10.46 25.67
N LYS A 197 -15.47 10.74 24.46
CA LYS A 197 -16.01 12.05 24.10
C LYS A 197 -17.42 11.85 23.56
#